data_AF-A0A7S1DTE1-F1
#
_entry.id   AF-A0A7S1DTE1-F1
#
_cell.length_a   1.000
_cell.length_b   1.000
_cell.length_c   1.000
_cell.angle_alpha   90.00
_cell.angle_beta   90.00
_cell.angle_gamma   90.00
#
_symmetry.space_group_name_H-M   'P 1'
#
loop_
_entity.id
_entity.type
_entity.pdbx_description
1 polymer ?
#
loop_
_entity_poly.entity_id
_entity_poly.type
_entity_poly.pdbx_seq_one_letter_code
_entity_poly.pdbx_strand_id
1 'polypeptide(L)'
;SPRSVAVPARQAKGPASPGRGAGDGEDCAVCAEDMGSVLVGRINCNSSHAFCFECIHRWGTQHENSCPLCKDAFTRIDKLVPVPPDAWVGRLLSGDRPGPGGEVYYVGG
;
A
#
# COMPACT_ATOMS: atom_id res chain seq x y z
N SER A 1 22.00 8.62 33.01
CA SER A 1 22.42 8.96 31.63
C SER A 1 21.79 8.00 30.64
N PRO A 2 20.77 8.40 29.86
CA PRO A 2 20.30 7.57 28.76
C PRO A 2 21.14 7.83 27.50
N ARG A 3 21.51 6.74 26.84
CA ARG A 3 22.40 6.70 25.67
C ARG A 3 21.61 7.15 24.45
N SER A 4 22.05 8.24 23.83
CA SER A 4 21.57 8.70 22.52
C SER A 4 21.89 7.63 21.47
N VAL A 5 20.86 6.96 20.95
CA VAL A 5 21.02 6.09 19.78
C VAL A 5 20.69 6.93 18.56
N ALA A 6 21.74 7.27 17.80
CA ALA A 6 21.62 7.95 16.52
C ALA A 6 21.07 6.98 15.47
N VAL A 7 19.96 7.35 14.83
CA VAL A 7 19.36 6.61 13.72
C VAL A 7 19.95 7.15 12.41
N PRO A 8 20.55 6.31 11.53
CA PRO A 8 21.09 6.78 10.27
C PRO A 8 19.98 7.07 9.25
N ALA A 9 20.09 8.24 8.61
CA ALA A 9 19.25 8.67 7.50
C ALA A 9 19.57 7.89 6.21
N ARG A 10 18.52 7.51 5.47
CA ARG A 10 18.53 7.23 4.02
C ARG A 10 17.07 7.29 3.54
N GLN A 11 16.67 7.87 2.41
CA GLN A 11 17.34 8.58 1.33
C GLN A 11 16.24 9.40 0.63
N ALA A 12 16.40 10.72 0.54
CA ALA A 12 15.51 11.57 -0.24
C ALA A 12 15.66 11.26 -1.74
N LYS A 13 14.55 10.93 -2.42
CA LYS A 13 14.43 10.99 -3.87
C LYS A 13 13.80 12.35 -4.21
N GLY A 14 14.44 13.07 -5.13
CA GLY A 14 14.12 14.45 -5.51
C GLY A 14 12.73 14.63 -6.14
N PRO A 15 12.38 15.89 -6.48
CA PRO A 15 11.00 16.33 -6.56
C PRO A 15 10.33 15.93 -7.88
N ALA A 16 9.19 15.27 -7.79
CA ALA A 16 8.20 15.27 -8.86
C ALA A 16 7.24 16.45 -8.64
N SER A 17 7.08 17.23 -9.70
CA SER A 17 6.43 18.55 -9.84
C SER A 17 5.03 18.70 -9.18
N PRO A 18 4.63 19.92 -8.76
CA PRO A 18 3.30 20.16 -8.18
C PRO A 18 2.22 20.18 -9.27
N GLY A 19 1.51 19.06 -9.42
CA GLY A 19 0.26 18.96 -10.15
C GLY A 19 -0.91 19.21 -9.22
N ARG A 20 -1.59 20.35 -9.39
CA ARG A 20 -2.80 20.73 -8.67
C ARG A 20 -3.94 19.75 -8.98
N GLY A 21 -4.48 19.11 -7.94
CA GLY A 21 -5.73 18.36 -7.98
C GLY A 21 -6.15 18.04 -6.55
N ALA A 22 -7.16 18.76 -6.05
CA ALA A 22 -7.82 18.42 -4.81
C ALA A 22 -8.70 17.18 -5.06
N GLY A 23 -8.50 16.11 -4.29
CA GLY A 23 -9.34 14.92 -4.31
C GLY A 23 -8.77 13.81 -3.44
N ASP A 24 -9.25 13.76 -2.20
CA ASP A 24 -9.31 12.63 -1.26
C ASP A 24 -8.41 11.39 -1.48
N GLY A 25 -7.23 11.37 -0.84
CA GLY A 25 -6.78 10.19 -0.08
C GLY A 25 -6.31 8.94 -0.84
N GLU A 26 -5.86 9.06 -2.08
CA GLU A 26 -5.40 7.94 -2.92
C GLU A 26 -3.88 7.87 -3.12
N ASP A 27 -3.10 8.70 -2.41
CA ASP A 27 -1.64 8.67 -2.49
C ASP A 27 -1.02 7.72 -1.46
N CYS A 28 0.03 6.99 -1.88
CA CYS A 28 0.74 6.13 -0.96
C CYS A 28 1.57 6.95 0.05
N ALA A 29 1.28 6.84 1.35
CA ALA A 29 2.03 7.60 2.37
C ALA A 29 3.53 7.22 2.50
N VAL A 30 4.00 6.17 1.82
CA VAL A 30 5.41 5.74 1.83
C VAL A 30 6.22 6.37 0.69
N CYS A 31 5.67 6.38 -0.54
CA CYS A 31 6.35 6.91 -1.73
C CYS A 31 5.74 8.19 -2.31
N ALA A 32 4.58 8.61 -1.80
CA ALA A 32 3.77 9.74 -2.28
C ALA A 32 3.38 9.65 -3.76
N GLU A 33 3.23 8.43 -4.29
CA GLU A 33 2.75 8.17 -5.65
C GLU A 33 1.26 7.81 -5.65
N ASP A 34 0.60 8.07 -6.78
CA ASP A 34 -0.81 7.76 -7.04
C ASP A 34 -1.08 6.25 -6.99
N MET A 35 -2.01 5.82 -6.13
CA MET A 35 -2.41 4.43 -6.00
C MET A 35 -3.50 4.00 -6.99
N GLY A 36 -4.11 4.94 -7.73
CA GLY A 36 -5.20 4.66 -8.66
C GLY A 36 -4.78 3.80 -9.85
N SER A 37 -3.50 3.87 -10.24
CA SER A 37 -2.96 3.12 -11.39
C SER A 37 -2.05 1.95 -11.02
N VAL A 38 -1.76 1.74 -9.74
CA VAL A 38 -0.79 0.73 -9.26
C VAL A 38 -1.42 -0.28 -8.30
N LEU A 39 -0.70 -1.37 -8.05
CA LEU A 39 -1.15 -2.40 -7.11
C LEU A 39 -1.24 -1.84 -5.69
N VAL A 40 -2.41 -2.00 -5.06
CA VAL A 40 -2.66 -1.53 -3.70
C VAL A 40 -2.47 -2.68 -2.72
N GLY A 41 -1.55 -2.52 -1.76
CA GLY A 41 -1.39 -3.41 -0.62
C GLY A 41 -2.17 -2.87 0.58
N ARG A 42 -3.27 -3.52 0.94
CA ARG A 42 -4.03 -3.21 2.14
C ARG A 42 -3.58 -4.11 3.28
N ILE A 43 -3.26 -3.54 4.43
CA ILE A 43 -2.79 -4.32 5.58
C ILE A 43 -3.89 -4.55 6.61
N ASN A 44 -3.80 -5.68 7.30
CA ASN A 44 -4.62 -5.98 8.48
C ASN A 44 -4.09 -5.25 9.73
N CYS A 45 -4.17 -3.92 9.75
CA CYS A 45 -4.02 -3.14 10.97
C CYS A 45 -5.40 -2.72 11.49
N ASN A 46 -5.48 -2.15 12.70
CA ASN A 46 -6.76 -1.76 13.32
C ASN A 46 -7.65 -0.88 12.41
N SER A 47 -7.04 0.03 11.63
CA SER A 47 -7.74 0.89 10.66
C SER A 47 -7.67 0.40 9.20
N SER A 48 -7.06 -0.76 8.96
CA SER A 48 -6.90 -1.37 7.62
C SER A 48 -6.36 -0.43 6.53
N HIS A 49 -5.24 0.24 6.83
CA HIS A 49 -4.60 1.21 5.93
C HIS A 49 -4.14 0.57 4.61
N ALA A 50 -4.15 1.38 3.54
CA ALA A 50 -3.74 0.99 2.20
C ALA A 50 -2.53 1.79 1.74
N PHE A 51 -1.62 1.12 1.03
CA PHE A 51 -0.40 1.68 0.46
C PHE A 51 -0.14 1.01 -0.88
N CYS A 52 0.87 1.45 -1.64
CA CYS A 52 1.40 0.65 -2.75
C CYS A 52 1.86 -0.72 -2.23
N PHE A 53 1.48 -1.79 -2.93
CA PHE A 53 1.85 -3.16 -2.57
C PHE A 53 3.36 -3.31 -2.40
N GLU A 54 4.15 -2.80 -3.34
CA GLU A 54 5.61 -2.84 -3.29
C GLU A 54 6.17 -2.16 -2.04
N CYS A 55 5.61 -1.02 -1.63
CA CYS A 55 6.07 -0.27 -0.48
C CYS A 55 5.82 -1.04 0.82
N ILE A 56 4.58 -1.49 1.02
CA ILE A 56 4.20 -2.15 2.27
C ILE A 56 4.72 -3.59 2.37
N HIS A 57 4.87 -4.27 1.23
CA HIS A 57 5.51 -5.57 1.16
C HIS A 57 6.99 -5.47 1.55
N ARG A 58 7.74 -4.52 0.95
CA ARG A 58 9.13 -4.28 1.33
C ARG A 58 9.26 -3.84 2.78
N TRP A 59 8.33 -3.02 3.28
CA TRP A 59 8.30 -2.62 4.69
C TRP A 59 8.16 -3.82 5.63
N GLY A 60 7.16 -4.68 5.41
CA GLY A 60 6.92 -5.87 6.23
C GLY A 60 8.02 -6.92 6.13
N THR A 61 8.78 -6.97 5.03
CA THR A 61 9.89 -7.92 4.84
C THR A 61 11.25 -7.37 5.31
N GLN A 62 11.52 -6.07 5.15
CA GLN A 62 12.86 -5.49 5.34
C GLN A 62 12.98 -4.60 6.59
N HIS A 63 11.87 -4.12 7.14
CA HIS A 63 11.87 -3.19 8.27
C HIS A 63 11.18 -3.78 9.48
N GLU A 64 9.86 -3.66 9.53
CA GLU A 64 9.06 -4.12 10.65
C GLU A 64 7.64 -4.45 10.17
N ASN A 65 6.99 -5.33 10.90
CA ASN A 65 5.61 -5.71 10.68
C ASN A 65 4.64 -4.76 11.40
N SER A 66 4.94 -3.46 11.43
CA SER A 66 4.11 -2.41 12.04
C SER A 66 3.67 -1.36 11.02
N CYS A 67 2.41 -0.92 11.10
CA CYS A 67 1.83 0.02 10.16
C CYS A 67 2.54 1.39 10.22
N PRO A 68 2.93 2.00 9.09
CA PRO A 68 3.59 3.30 9.12
C PRO A 68 2.68 4.46 9.53
N LEU A 69 1.35 4.29 9.50
CA LEU A 69 0.37 5.31 9.90
C LEU A 69 -0.04 5.21 11.37
N CYS A 70 -0.48 4.02 11.82
CA CYS A 70 -0.96 3.82 13.19
C CYS A 70 0.00 3.08 14.12
N LYS A 71 1.12 2.55 13.60
CA LYS A 71 2.11 1.75 14.35
C LYS A 71 1.58 0.44 14.94
N ASP A 72 0.36 0.03 14.56
CA ASP A 72 -0.17 -1.28 14.89
C ASP A 72 0.56 -2.40 14.14
N ALA A 73 0.74 -3.54 14.80
CA ALA A 73 1.28 -4.72 14.15
C ALA A 73 0.32 -5.24 13.07
N PHE A 74 0.86 -5.70 11.95
CA PHE A 74 0.12 -6.34 10.86
C PHE A 74 0.87 -7.60 10.41
N THR A 75 0.13 -8.65 10.09
CA THR A 75 0.71 -9.94 9.65
C THR A 75 0.27 -10.33 8.24
N ARG A 76 -0.67 -9.57 7.67
CA ARG A 76 -1.31 -9.85 6.40
C ARG A 76 -1.37 -8.59 5.54
N ILE A 77 -1.03 -8.76 4.28
CA ILE A 77 -1.09 -7.76 3.22
C ILE A 77 -1.97 -8.33 2.09
N ASP A 78 -3.10 -7.70 1.82
CA ASP A 78 -3.99 -8.00 0.72
C ASP A 78 -3.60 -7.15 -0.50
N LYS A 79 -3.12 -7.79 -1.57
CA LYS A 79 -2.76 -7.15 -2.84
C LYS A 79 -3.99 -7.02 -3.72
N LEU A 80 -4.54 -5.82 -3.78
CA LEU A 80 -5.68 -5.44 -4.58
C LEU A 80 -5.19 -4.90 -5.93
N VAL A 81 -5.71 -5.44 -7.02
CA VAL A 81 -5.50 -4.89 -8.36
C VAL A 81 -6.60 -3.86 -8.61
N PRO A 82 -6.27 -2.58 -8.91
CA PRO A 82 -7.29 -1.63 -9.34
C PRO A 82 -7.86 -2.16 -10.66
N VAL A 83 -9.11 -2.61 -10.62
CA VAL A 83 -9.82 -3.00 -11.83
C VAL A 83 -10.22 -1.71 -12.55
N PRO A 84 -9.74 -1.46 -13.78
CA PRO A 84 -10.22 -0.29 -14.51
C PRO A 84 -11.74 -0.44 -14.71
N PRO A 85 -12.50 0.67 -14.70
CA PRO A 85 -13.96 0.62 -14.80
C PRO A 85 -14.44 -0.12 -16.06
N ASP A 86 -13.64 -0.15 -17.13
CA ASP A 86 -13.93 -0.85 -18.38
C ASP A 86 -13.74 -2.38 -18.30
N ALA A 87 -12.94 -2.88 -17.35
CA ALA A 87 -12.72 -4.33 -17.18
C ALA A 87 -13.98 -5.09 -16.73
N TRP A 88 -15.04 -4.38 -16.32
CA TRP A 88 -16.32 -4.98 -15.93
C TRP A 88 -17.22 -5.22 -17.14
N VAL A 89 -17.08 -4.43 -18.22
CA VAL A 89 -17.96 -4.44 -19.39
C VAL A 89 -17.81 -5.73 -20.20
N GLY A 90 -16.58 -6.24 -20.35
CA GLY A 90 -16.34 -7.50 -21.09
C GLY A 90 -16.81 -8.78 -20.37
N ARG A 91 -17.01 -8.75 -19.04
CA ARG A 91 -17.27 -9.94 -18.22
C ARG A 91 -18.72 -10.16 -17.79
N LEU A 92 -19.56 -9.12 -17.85
CA LEU A 92 -21.03 -9.26 -17.69
C LEU A 92 -21.65 -10.20 -18.74
N LEU A 93 -21.00 -10.36 -19.90
CA LEU A 93 -21.44 -11.28 -20.97
C LEU A 93 -21.09 -12.75 -20.69
N SER A 94 -20.12 -13.05 -19.81
CA SER A 94 -19.65 -14.42 -19.52
C SER A 94 -20.20 -15.03 -18.24
N GLY A 95 -20.80 -14.25 -17.33
CA GLY A 95 -21.38 -14.77 -16.09
C GLY A 95 -20.37 -15.18 -15.01
N ASP A 96 -19.07 -14.97 -15.23
CA ASP A 96 -18.03 -15.18 -14.23
C ASP A 96 -18.06 -14.05 -13.20
N ARG A 97 -18.64 -14.33 -12.02
CA ARG A 97 -18.63 -13.41 -10.88
C ARG A 97 -17.16 -13.09 -10.54
N PRO A 98 -16.70 -11.83 -10.65
CA PRO A 98 -15.37 -11.49 -10.18
C PRO A 98 -15.33 -11.73 -8.68
N GLY A 99 -14.69 -12.82 -8.26
CA GLY A 99 -14.19 -12.91 -6.89
C GLY A 99 -13.25 -11.72 -6.68
N PRO A 100 -13.22 -11.11 -5.49
CA PRO A 100 -12.21 -10.10 -5.19
C PRO A 100 -10.85 -10.77 -5.37
N GLY A 101 -10.22 -10.56 -6.53
CA GLY A 101 -8.96 -11.19 -6.94
C GLY A 101 -7.78 -10.56 -6.22
N GLY A 102 -7.90 -10.45 -4.89
CA GLY A 102 -6.85 -9.99 -4.02
C GLY A 102 -5.92 -11.15 -3.71
N GLU A 103 -4.64 -11.01 -4.05
CA GLU A 103 -3.62 -11.99 -3.66
C GLU A 103 -3.14 -11.67 -2.25
N VAL A 104 -3.10 -12.66 -1.35
CA VAL A 104 -2.80 -12.44 0.07
C VAL A 104 -1.35 -12.83 0.37
N TYR A 105 -0.64 -11.92 1.04
CA TYR A 105 0.75 -12.08 1.46
C TYR A 105 0.83 -12.02 2.98
N TYR A 106 1.62 -12.91 3.58
CA TYR A 106 1.87 -12.92 5.01
C TYR A 106 3.28 -12.44 5.30
N VAL A 107 3.42 -11.60 6.33
CA VAL A 107 4.71 -11.06 6.79
C VAL A 107 4.91 -11.35 8.28
N GLY A 108 6.14 -11.71 8.65
CA GLY A 108 6.49 -12.11 10.02
C GLY A 108 6.50 -13.63 10.20
N GLY A 109 7.63 -14.13 10.72
CA GLY A 109 7.84 -15.49 11.22
C GLY A 109 8.54 -15.41 12.57
#